data_AF-A0A1F8M1K1-F1
#
_entry.id   AF-A0A1F8M1K1-F1
#
_cell.length_a   1.000
_cell.length_b   1.000
_cell.length_c   1.000
_cell.angle_alpha   90.00
_cell.angle_beta   90.00
_cell.angle_gamma   90.00
#
_symmetry.space_group_name_H-M   'P 1'
#
loop_
_entity.id
_entity.type
_entity.pdbx_description
1 polymer ?
#
loop_
_entity_poly.entity_id
_entity_poly.type
_entity_poly.pdbx_seq_one_letter_code
_entity_poly.pdbx_strand_id
1 'polypeptide(L)'
;MDLGRIAHHLAKVAEEQGDFKLVPLSENNIDVVVILCGCPRACGNKEEVRARAERSLFTAGESVNRRAVPETDLPLVVEQELYKILNG
;
A
#
# COMPACT_ATOMS: atom_id res chain seq x y z
N MET A 1 -4.01 -13.75 5.63
CA MET A 1 -3.32 -12.63 4.98
C MET A 1 -2.08 -12.27 5.76
N ASP A 2 -0.92 -12.32 5.12
CA ASP A 2 0.35 -11.92 5.71
C ASP A 2 0.72 -10.48 5.28
N LEU A 3 0.43 -9.50 6.15
CA LEU A 3 0.70 -8.08 5.87
C LEU A 3 2.21 -7.79 5.82
N GLY A 4 3.00 -8.53 6.61
CA GLY A 4 4.45 -8.39 6.67
C GLY A 4 5.11 -8.73 5.34
N ARG A 5 4.62 -9.77 4.65
CA ARG A 5 5.07 -10.15 3.30
C ARG A 5 4.90 -9.03 2.29
N ILE A 6 3.77 -8.32 2.31
CA ILE A 6 3.52 -7.20 1.40
C ILE A 6 4.48 -6.04 1.70
N ALA A 7 4.64 -5.69 2.98
CA ALA A 7 5.56 -4.63 3.39
C ALA A 7 7.02 -4.94 3.02
N HIS A 8 7.47 -6.18 3.24
CA HIS A 8 8.83 -6.62 2.89
C HIS A 8 9.05 -6.63 1.38
N HIS A 9 8.05 -7.06 0.60
CA HIS A 9 8.10 -7.01 -0.86
C HIS A 9 8.27 -5.57 -1.36
N LEU A 10 7.45 -4.63 -0.87
CA LEU A 10 7.56 -3.22 -1.26
C LEU A 10 8.90 -2.60 -0.84
N ALA A 11 9.44 -2.97 0.32
CA ALA A 11 10.76 -2.51 0.76
C ALA A 11 11.85 -2.97 -0.21
N LYS A 12 11.82 -4.26 -0.58
CA LYS A 12 12.75 -4.82 -1.54
C LYS A 12 12.66 -4.14 -2.92
N VAL A 13 11.45 -3.94 -3.42
CA VAL A 13 11.24 -3.22 -4.71
C VAL A 13 11.77 -1.79 -4.63
N ALA A 14 11.55 -1.08 -3.52
CA ALA A 14 12.08 0.26 -3.32
C ALA A 14 13.62 0.28 -3.35
N GLU A 15 14.26 -0.69 -2.69
CA GLU A 15 15.72 -0.83 -2.66
C GLU A 15 16.30 -1.21 -4.03
N GLU A 16 15.62 -2.08 -4.79
CA GLU A 16 16.11 -2.59 -6.09
C GLU A 16 15.90 -1.59 -7.23
N GLN A 17 14.76 -0.89 -7.27
CA GLN A 17 14.41 -0.01 -8.40
C GLN A 17 14.74 1.46 -8.14
N GLY A 18 14.67 1.92 -6.88
CA GLY A 18 14.94 3.32 -6.52
C GLY A 18 13.86 4.32 -6.96
N ASP A 19 12.73 3.85 -7.51
CA ASP A 19 11.63 4.71 -7.99
C ASP A 19 10.85 5.38 -6.86
N PHE A 20 10.87 4.79 -5.67
CA PHE A 20 10.22 5.34 -4.48
C PHE A 20 11.00 4.96 -3.22
N LYS A 21 10.69 5.66 -2.11
CA LYS A 21 11.26 5.37 -0.80
C LYS A 21 10.14 5.10 0.19
N LEU A 22 10.27 4.02 0.96
CA LEU A 22 9.41 3.80 2.12
C LEU A 22 9.87 4.70 3.27
N VAL A 23 8.93 5.49 3.78
CA VAL A 23 9.16 6.41 4.91
C VAL A 23 8.15 6.13 6.03
N PRO A 24 8.52 6.38 7.30
CA PRO A 24 7.55 6.34 8.40
C PRO A 24 6.38 7.31 8.16
N LEU A 25 5.16 6.93 8.58
CA LEU A 25 3.98 7.79 8.45
C LEU A 25 4.09 9.12 9.23
N SER A 26 5.02 9.20 10.19
CA SER A 26 5.33 10.42 10.93
C SER A 26 6.08 11.47 10.11
N GLU A 27 6.70 11.09 8.99
CA GLU A 27 7.41 12.00 8.10
C GLU A 27 6.45 12.94 7.35
N ASN A 28 7.02 14.02 6.79
CA ASN A 28 6.30 14.97 5.95
C ASN A 28 6.55 14.69 4.46
N ASN A 29 5.70 15.24 3.59
CA ASN A 29 5.79 15.09 2.12
C ASN A 29 5.64 13.63 1.66
N ILE A 30 4.63 12.93 2.20
CA ILE A 30 4.31 11.57 1.75
C ILE A 30 3.41 11.69 0.51
N ASP A 31 3.89 11.21 -0.64
CA ASP A 31 3.13 11.23 -1.89
C ASP A 31 1.96 10.22 -1.87
N VAL A 32 2.25 9.01 -1.38
CA VAL A 32 1.29 7.90 -1.36
C VAL A 32 1.36 7.16 -0.03
N VAL A 33 0.20 6.93 0.59
CA VAL A 33 0.09 6.04 1.75
C VAL A 33 -0.55 4.72 1.34
N VAL A 34 0.13 3.62 1.62
CA VAL A 34 -0.41 2.25 1.45
C VAL A 34 -0.97 1.76 2.79
N ILE A 35 -2.30 1.59 2.86
CA ILE A 35 -2.99 1.07 4.03
C ILE A 35 -3.14 -0.44 3.88
N LEU A 36 -2.44 -1.19 4.74
CA LEU A 36 -2.52 -2.64 4.80
C LEU A 36 -3.50 -3.09 5.90
N CYS A 37 -4.76 -3.43 5.57
CA CYS A 37 -5.68 -4.05 6.53
C CYS A 37 -5.81 -5.56 6.32
N GLY A 38 -5.54 -6.35 7.35
CA GLY A 38 -5.88 -7.79 7.38
C GLY A 38 -7.38 -8.06 7.49
N CYS A 39 -8.18 -7.01 7.65
CA CYS A 39 -9.60 -7.07 7.91
C CYS A 39 -10.43 -6.83 6.63
N PRO A 40 -11.54 -7.57 6.42
CA PRO A 40 -12.45 -7.27 5.30
C PRO A 40 -13.22 -5.95 5.50
N ARG A 41 -13.32 -5.48 6.75
CA ARG A 41 -14.07 -4.26 7.11
C ARG A 41 -13.36 -2.95 6.75
N ALA A 42 -12.16 -3.02 6.16
CA ALA A 42 -11.39 -1.84 5.76
C ALA A 42 -11.21 -0.83 6.92
N CYS A 43 -10.91 -1.33 8.13
CA CYS A 43 -10.89 -0.54 9.37
C CYS A 43 -9.68 0.39 9.53
N GLY A 44 -8.88 0.58 8.48
CA GLY A 44 -7.80 1.58 8.48
C GLY A 44 -8.35 2.99 8.61
N ASN A 45 -7.65 3.84 9.36
CA ASN A 45 -8.06 5.22 9.63
C ASN A 45 -7.87 6.10 8.39
N LYS A 46 -8.90 6.17 7.53
CA LYS A 46 -8.86 6.91 6.26
C LYS A 46 -8.74 8.42 6.45
N GLU A 47 -9.19 8.94 7.59
CA GLU A 47 -9.09 10.37 7.90
C GLU A 47 -7.64 10.76 8.17
N GLU A 48 -6.93 9.98 8.99
CA GLU A 48 -5.50 10.17 9.25
C GLU A 48 -4.68 10.08 7.95
N VAL A 49 -5.00 9.13 7.08
CA VAL A 49 -4.29 8.97 5.81
C VAL A 49 -4.51 10.14 4.86
N ARG A 50 -5.74 10.63 4.73
CA ARG A 50 -6.04 11.82 3.89
C ARG A 50 -5.36 13.09 4.39
N ALA A 51 -5.11 13.19 5.69
CA ALA A 51 -4.36 14.31 6.25
C ALA A 51 -2.85 14.22 5.95
N ARG A 52 -2.34 13.04 5.59
CA ARG A 52 -0.90 12.76 5.43
C ARG A 52 -0.43 12.66 3.98
N ALA A 53 -1.29 12.17 3.08
CA ALA A 53 -0.99 12.06 1.66
C ALA A 53 -2.22 12.36 0.81
N GLU A 54 -1.99 12.99 -0.34
CA GLU A 54 -3.03 13.27 -1.33
C GLU A 54 -3.57 11.98 -1.93
N ARG A 55 -2.69 10.98 -2.11
CA ARG A 55 -3.02 9.70 -2.74
C ARG A 55 -2.88 8.56 -1.73
N SER A 56 -3.76 7.58 -1.83
CA SER A 56 -3.74 6.41 -0.95
C SER A 56 -4.11 5.12 -1.68
N LEU A 57 -3.44 4.03 -1.34
CA LEU A 57 -3.76 2.67 -1.78
C LEU A 57 -4.31 1.88 -0.60
N PHE A 58 -5.49 1.27 -0.75
CA PHE A 58 -6.15 0.56 0.34
C PHE A 58 -6.27 -0.94 0.07
N THR A 59 -5.83 -1.77 1.02
CA THR A 59 -6.07 -3.21 1.03
C THR A 59 -6.98 -3.63 2.20
N ALA A 60 -7.92 -4.54 1.92
CA ALA A 60 -8.95 -5.00 2.85
C ALA A 60 -9.04 -6.53 2.84
N GLY A 61 -8.23 -7.20 3.67
CA GLY A 61 -8.06 -8.65 3.55
C GLY A 61 -7.49 -9.01 2.17
N GLU A 62 -8.05 -10.03 1.54
CA GLU A 62 -7.70 -10.47 0.18
C GLU A 62 -8.34 -9.60 -0.90
N SER A 63 -8.29 -8.29 -0.73
CA SER A 63 -8.85 -7.35 -1.69
C SER A 63 -8.03 -6.07 -1.81
N VAL A 64 -7.83 -5.63 -3.05
CA VAL A 64 -7.16 -4.37 -3.40
C VAL A 64 -8.12 -3.54 -4.23
N ASN A 65 -8.41 -2.30 -3.81
CA ASN A 65 -9.38 -1.43 -4.51
C ASN A 65 -10.75 -2.09 -4.79
N ARG A 66 -11.28 -2.83 -3.79
CA ARG A 66 -12.54 -3.60 -3.86
C ARG A 66 -12.55 -4.77 -4.86
N ARG A 67 -11.40 -5.11 -5.44
CA ARG A 67 -11.23 -6.33 -6.24
C ARG A 67 -10.66 -7.42 -5.37
N ALA A 68 -11.27 -8.60 -5.39
CA ALA A 68 -10.73 -9.78 -4.73
C ALA A 68 -9.43 -10.21 -5.42
N VAL A 69 -8.40 -10.52 -4.62
CA VAL A 69 -7.06 -10.90 -5.08
C VAL A 69 -6.60 -12.08 -4.22
N PRO A 70 -6.14 -13.19 -4.82
CA PRO A 70 -5.58 -14.30 -4.06
C PRO A 70 -4.44 -13.82 -3.16
N GLU A 71 -4.36 -14.35 -1.93
CA GLU A 71 -3.32 -13.95 -0.98
C GLU A 71 -1.89 -14.03 -1.57
N THR A 72 -1.63 -15.03 -2.41
CA THR A 72 -0.33 -15.24 -3.07
C THR A 72 0.06 -14.12 -4.00
N ASP A 73 -0.92 -13.43 -4.59
CA ASP A 73 -0.74 -12.40 -5.61
C ASP A 73 -0.82 -10.98 -5.02
N LEU A 74 -1.26 -10.85 -3.75
CA LEU A 74 -1.39 -9.56 -3.07
C LEU A 74 -0.14 -8.68 -3.17
N PRO A 75 1.11 -9.17 -2.92
CA PRO A 75 2.29 -8.32 -3.00
C PRO A 75 2.48 -7.71 -4.39
N LEU A 76 2.32 -8.52 -5.45
CA LEU A 76 2.50 -8.09 -6.83
C LEU A 76 1.38 -7.12 -7.26
N VAL A 77 0.13 -7.40 -6.89
CA VAL A 77 -1.00 -6.52 -7.25
C VAL A 77 -0.88 -5.17 -6.51
N VAL A 78 -0.44 -5.16 -5.26
CA VAL A 78 -0.21 -3.92 -4.50
C VAL A 78 0.89 -3.09 -5.16
N GLU A 79 1.99 -3.71 -5.56
CA GLU A 79 3.07 -3.04 -6.31
C GLU A 79 2.54 -2.42 -7.62
N GLN A 80 1.81 -3.18 -8.43
CA GLN A 80 1.25 -2.69 -9.69
C GLN A 80 0.31 -1.50 -9.49
N GLU A 81 -0.54 -1.54 -8.47
CA GLU A 81 -1.44 -0.43 -8.17
C GLU A 81 -0.68 0.78 -7.62
N LEU A 82 0.37 0.57 -6.84
CA LEU A 82 1.26 1.64 -6.40
C LEU A 82 1.91 2.34 -7.61
N TYR A 83 2.46 1.60 -8.56
CA TYR A 83 3.05 2.19 -9.78
C TYR A 83 2.04 2.94 -10.64
N LYS A 84 0.78 2.50 -10.70
CA LYS A 84 -0.27 3.27 -11.38
C LYS A 84 -0.55 4.60 -10.69
N ILE A 85 -0.47 4.63 -9.36
CA ILE A 85 -0.65 5.86 -8.58
C ILE A 85 0.58 6.76 -8.72
N LEU A 86 1.79 6.23 -8.80
CA LEU A 86 3.01 7.03 -8.96
C LEU A 86 3.14 7.65 -10.36
N ASN A 87 2.69 6.95 -11.40
CA ASN A 87 2.82 7.39 -12.80
C ASN A 87 1.56 8.04 -13.39
N GLY A 88 0.50 8.18 -12.60
CA GLY A 88 -0.78 8.79 -12.99
C GLY A 88 -0.90 10.24 -12.55
#